data_AF-A0A699HXG7-F1
#
_entry.id   AF-A0A699HXG7-F1
#
_cell.length_a   1.000
_cell.length_b   1.000
_cell.length_c   1.000
_cell.angle_alpha   90.00
_cell.angle_beta   90.00
_cell.angle_gamma   90.00
#
_symmetry.space_group_name_H-M   'P 1'
#
loop_
_entity.id
_entity.type
_entity.pdbx_description
1 polymer ?
#
loop_
_entity_poly.entity_id
_entity_poly.type
_entity_poly.pdbx_seq_one_letter_code
_entity_poly.pdbx_strand_id
1 'polypeptide(L)'
;MLAAGRYPQWRLRFLRYIDTRPNGEALRKCILSGPYKPTIVLVQAIEATDDSPAVLEHTTVETPMNMSPENKAYFLAEKEAIHLILTGIGDEIYSTVDACQTAQEIWEAIERL
;
A
#
# COMPACT_ATOMS: atom_id res chain seq x y z
N MET A 1 -12.26 -5.42 -16.76
CA MET A 1 -11.08 -6.25 -17.00
C MET A 1 -10.26 -5.64 -18.13
N LEU A 2 -8.95 -5.45 -17.93
CA LEU A 2 -8.02 -5.00 -18.96
C LEU A 2 -7.82 -6.14 -19.96
N ALA A 3 -7.94 -5.82 -21.24
CA ALA A 3 -7.58 -6.69 -22.35
C ALA A 3 -6.41 -6.07 -23.12
N ALA A 4 -5.63 -6.90 -23.82
CA ALA A 4 -4.49 -6.47 -24.61
C ALA A 4 -4.82 -5.27 -25.53
N GLY A 5 -3.94 -4.26 -25.56
CA GLY A 5 -4.07 -3.06 -26.39
C GLY A 5 -5.09 -2.00 -25.91
N ARG A 6 -5.75 -2.20 -24.75
CA ARG A 6 -6.71 -1.22 -24.18
C ARG A 6 -6.20 -0.49 -22.94
N TYR A 7 -4.88 -0.52 -22.71
CA TYR A 7 -4.26 0.05 -21.52
C TYR A 7 -4.66 1.51 -21.23
N PRO A 8 -4.61 2.48 -22.19
CA PRO A 8 -4.96 3.87 -21.89
C PRO A 8 -6.40 4.07 -21.40
N GLN A 9 -7.35 3.31 -21.97
CA GLN A 9 -8.76 3.39 -21.57
C GLN A 9 -9.01 2.74 -20.21
N TRP A 10 -8.37 1.60 -19.95
CA TRP A 10 -8.46 0.93 -18.66
C TRP A 10 -7.84 1.78 -17.56
N ARG A 11 -6.65 2.33 -17.80
CA ARG A 11 -5.94 3.23 -16.89
C ARG A 11 -6.82 4.41 -16.45
N LEU A 12 -7.47 5.09 -17.40
CA LEU A 12 -8.36 6.21 -17.09
C LEU A 12 -9.56 5.78 -16.25
N ARG A 13 -10.19 4.65 -16.60
CA ARG A 13 -11.34 4.11 -15.85
C ARG A 13 -10.93 3.68 -14.44
N PHE A 14 -9.79 3.04 -14.31
CA PHE A 14 -9.26 2.55 -13.04
C PHE A 14 -8.94 3.70 -12.10
N LEU A 15 -8.20 4.71 -12.56
CA LEU A 15 -7.89 5.89 -11.73
C LEU A 15 -9.16 6.65 -11.31
N ARG A 16 -10.14 6.81 -12.21
CA ARG A 16 -11.45 7.40 -11.86
C ARG A 16 -12.18 6.59 -10.79
N TYR A 17 -12.11 5.27 -10.85
CA TYR A 17 -12.70 4.41 -9.82
C TYR A 17 -12.00 4.61 -8.47
N ILE A 18 -10.67 4.64 -8.46
CA ILE A 18 -9.86 4.92 -7.25
C ILE A 18 -10.24 6.26 -6.64
N ASP A 19 -10.40 7.31 -7.45
CA ASP A 19 -10.76 8.65 -6.99
C ASP A 19 -12.16 8.72 -6.33
N THR A 20 -13.03 7.73 -6.54
CA THR A 20 -14.35 7.64 -5.86
C THR A 20 -14.33 6.92 -4.51
N ARG A 21 -13.20 6.29 -4.15
CA ARG A 21 -13.08 5.51 -2.91
C ARG A 21 -12.78 6.42 -1.72
N PRO A 22 -13.24 6.08 -0.50
CA PRO A 22 -12.96 6.88 0.70
C PRO A 22 -11.47 6.97 1.04
N ASN A 23 -10.67 5.96 0.66
CA ASN A 23 -9.21 5.93 0.77
C ASN A 23 -8.51 6.18 -0.57
N GLY A 24 -9.18 6.82 -1.53
CA GLY A 24 -8.70 7.00 -2.90
C GLY A 24 -7.31 7.64 -3.00
N GLU A 25 -7.02 8.63 -2.16
CA GLU A 25 -5.70 9.27 -2.10
C GLU A 25 -4.60 8.28 -1.70
N ALA A 26 -4.82 7.48 -0.65
CA ALA A 26 -3.88 6.47 -0.18
C ALA A 26 -3.65 5.38 -1.23
N LEU A 27 -4.72 4.90 -1.87
CA LEU A 27 -4.66 3.94 -2.97
C LEU A 27 -3.85 4.49 -4.15
N ARG A 28 -4.15 5.72 -4.58
CA ARG A 28 -3.45 6.38 -5.69
C ARG A 28 -1.96 6.56 -5.37
N LYS A 29 -1.64 6.88 -4.12
CA LYS A 29 -0.26 6.99 -3.65
C LYS A 29 0.46 5.64 -3.69
N CYS A 30 -0.18 4.54 -3.24
CA CYS A 30 0.37 3.18 -3.38
C CYS A 30 0.71 2.82 -4.82
N ILE A 31 -0.24 3.07 -5.73
CA ILE A 31 -0.11 2.70 -7.14
C ILE A 31 0.99 3.49 -7.85
N LEU A 32 1.06 4.80 -7.61
CA LEU A 32 1.94 5.70 -8.36
C LEU A 32 3.31 5.92 -7.71
N SER A 33 3.42 5.73 -6.40
CA SER A 33 4.63 6.06 -5.62
C SER A 33 5.15 4.90 -4.79
N GLY A 34 4.48 3.75 -4.80
CA GLY A 34 4.87 2.56 -4.07
C GLY A 34 4.24 2.46 -2.67
N PRO A 35 4.52 1.37 -1.94
CA PRO A 35 3.99 1.15 -0.60
C PRO A 35 4.60 2.13 0.41
N TYR A 36 3.89 2.35 1.52
CA TYR A 36 4.49 2.99 2.69
C TYR A 36 5.70 2.19 3.20
N LYS A 37 6.78 2.89 3.53
CA LYS A 37 8.00 2.29 4.11
C LYS A 37 8.03 2.60 5.60
N PRO A 38 7.80 1.61 6.48
CA PRO A 38 7.86 1.81 7.93
C PRO A 38 9.22 2.36 8.36
N THR A 39 9.21 3.36 9.23
CA THR A 39 10.43 3.93 9.85
C THR A 39 10.72 3.29 11.21
N ILE A 40 11.93 3.53 11.74
CA ILE A 40 12.30 3.12 13.10
C ILE A 40 11.80 4.19 14.08
N VAL A 41 11.08 3.76 15.11
CA VAL A 41 10.63 4.61 16.23
C VAL A 41 11.47 4.33 17.46
N LEU A 42 11.91 5.39 18.12
CA LEU A 42 12.50 5.33 19.45
C LEU A 42 11.38 5.35 20.49
N VAL A 43 11.22 4.27 21.24
CA VAL A 43 10.30 4.22 22.38
C VAL A 43 11.07 4.75 23.60
N GLN A 44 10.62 5.87 24.16
CA GLN A 44 11.21 6.46 25.36
C GLN A 44 10.93 5.59 26.59
N ALA A 45 11.85 5.63 27.56
CA ALA A 45 11.70 4.90 28.80
C ALA A 45 10.53 5.44 29.60
N ILE A 46 9.75 4.53 30.19
CA ILE A 46 8.71 4.84 31.16
C ILE A 46 9.23 4.36 32.51
N GLU A 47 9.38 5.28 33.47
CA GLU A 47 9.78 4.93 34.82
C GLU A 47 8.71 4.05 35.49
N ALA A 48 9.17 3.16 36.38
CA ALA A 48 8.27 2.29 37.12
C ALA A 48 7.33 3.13 38.02
N THR A 49 6.05 2.77 38.00
CA THR A 49 5.06 3.21 39.00
C THR A 49 4.82 2.05 39.98
N ASP A 50 4.23 2.32 41.16
CA ASP A 50 3.94 1.27 42.16
C ASP A 50 3.18 0.05 41.59
N ASP A 51 2.39 0.24 40.53
CA ASP A 51 1.59 -0.79 39.88
C ASP A 51 2.14 -1.31 38.53
N SER A 52 3.30 -0.86 38.04
CA SER A 52 3.81 -1.28 36.72
C SER A 52 5.34 -1.21 36.56
N PRO A 53 5.96 -2.23 35.92
CA PRO A 53 7.41 -2.30 35.73
C PRO A 53 7.92 -1.26 34.74
N ALA A 54 9.16 -0.79 34.95
CA ALA A 54 9.83 0.16 34.08
C ALA A 54 10.03 -0.41 32.67
N VAL A 55 9.77 0.41 31.66
CA VAL A 55 10.04 0.11 30.25
C VAL A 55 11.34 0.79 29.85
N LEU A 56 12.32 0.01 29.37
CA LEU A 56 13.60 0.51 28.88
C LEU A 56 13.48 1.12 27.47
N GLU A 57 14.35 2.09 27.18
CA GLU A 57 14.47 2.64 25.83
C GLU A 57 14.85 1.56 24.83
N HIS A 58 14.07 1.41 23.77
CA HIS A 58 14.35 0.47 22.70
C HIS A 58 13.85 1.01 21.37
N THR A 59 14.49 0.56 20.30
CA THR A 59 14.09 0.89 18.93
C THR A 59 13.16 -0.19 18.41
N THR A 60 12.02 0.22 17.84
CA THR A 60 11.08 -0.70 17.18
C THR A 60 10.77 -0.20 15.77
N VAL A 61 10.54 -1.12 14.85
CA VAL A 61 10.00 -0.76 13.53
C VAL A 61 8.55 -0.34 13.72
N GLU A 62 8.13 0.73 13.04
CA GLU A 62 6.73 1.17 13.04
C GLU A 62 5.80 0.00 12.73
N THR A 63 4.87 -0.22 13.65
CA THR A 63 3.75 -1.13 13.44
C THR A 63 2.48 -0.32 13.18
N PRO A 64 1.44 -0.90 12.55
CA PRO A 64 0.16 -0.21 12.36
C PRO A 64 -0.53 0.29 13.64
N MET A 65 -0.07 -0.12 14.83
CA MET A 65 -0.56 0.39 16.11
C MET A 65 0.10 1.73 16.49
N ASN A 66 1.34 1.96 16.04
CA ASN A 66 2.15 3.13 16.42
C ASN A 66 2.31 4.16 15.29
N MET A 67 1.83 3.84 14.08
CA MET A 67 1.81 4.77 12.94
C MET A 67 0.78 5.89 13.15
N SER A 68 1.05 7.07 12.55
CA SER A 68 0.02 8.11 12.42
C SER A 68 -1.21 7.56 11.65
N PRO A 69 -2.40 8.14 11.85
CA PRO A 69 -3.59 7.74 11.09
C PRO A 69 -3.38 7.75 9.58
N GLU A 70 -2.66 8.75 9.04
CA GLU A 70 -2.37 8.88 7.61
C GLU A 70 -1.41 7.78 7.12
N ASN A 71 -0.31 7.54 7.84
CA ASN A 71 0.66 6.51 7.47
C ASN A 71 0.07 5.11 7.58
N LYS A 72 -0.76 4.87 8.60
CA LYS A 72 -1.52 3.64 8.76
C LYS A 72 -2.48 3.43 7.59
N ALA A 73 -3.24 4.46 7.20
CA ALA A 73 -4.15 4.38 6.06
C ALA A 73 -3.41 4.05 4.76
N TYR A 74 -2.25 4.68 4.55
CA TYR A 74 -1.38 4.42 3.40
C TYR A 74 -0.80 3.00 3.42
N PHE A 75 -0.28 2.54 4.56
CA PHE A 75 0.23 1.17 4.71
C PHE A 75 -0.85 0.11 4.45
N LEU A 76 -2.07 0.33 4.96
CA LEU A 76 -3.18 -0.59 4.77
C LEU A 76 -3.74 -0.57 3.33
N ALA A 77 -3.64 0.57 2.64
CA ALA A 77 -4.11 0.71 1.27
C ALA A 77 -3.35 -0.18 0.27
N GLU A 78 -2.10 -0.58 0.57
CA GLU A 78 -1.29 -1.39 -0.34
C GLU A 78 -1.96 -2.71 -0.72
N LYS A 79 -2.49 -3.43 0.26
CA LYS A 79 -3.18 -4.72 0.02
C LYS A 79 -4.43 -4.54 -0.82
N GLU A 80 -5.18 -3.47 -0.57
CA GLU A 80 -6.35 -3.15 -1.38
C GLU A 80 -5.96 -2.74 -2.80
N ALA A 81 -4.89 -1.94 -2.97
CA ALA A 81 -4.40 -1.54 -4.28
C ALA A 81 -3.98 -2.75 -5.12
N ILE A 82 -3.21 -3.68 -4.56
CA ILE A 82 -2.83 -4.95 -5.21
C ILE A 82 -4.10 -5.71 -5.62
N HIS A 83 -5.04 -5.91 -4.70
CA HIS A 83 -6.27 -6.64 -4.98
C HIS A 83 -7.11 -6.00 -6.10
N LEU A 84 -7.25 -4.67 -6.09
CA LEU A 84 -7.99 -3.93 -7.10
C LEU A 84 -7.34 -4.03 -8.48
N ILE A 85 -6.01 -3.89 -8.56
CA ILE A 85 -5.29 -4.03 -9.83
C ILE A 85 -5.45 -5.45 -10.37
N LEU A 86 -5.20 -6.48 -9.55
CA LEU A 86 -5.29 -7.89 -9.96
C LEU A 86 -6.71 -8.29 -10.40
N THR A 87 -7.75 -7.80 -9.71
CA THR A 87 -9.15 -8.01 -10.14
C THR A 87 -9.49 -7.21 -11.41
N GLY A 88 -8.74 -6.14 -11.66
CA GLY A 88 -8.91 -5.26 -12.80
C GLY A 88 -8.32 -5.80 -14.11
N ILE A 89 -7.39 -6.76 -14.06
CA ILE A 89 -6.71 -7.34 -15.23
C ILE A 89 -7.30 -8.69 -15.63
N GLY A 90 -7.10 -9.07 -16.90
CA GLY A 90 -7.44 -10.40 -17.40
C GLY A 90 -6.35 -11.43 -17.10
N ASP A 91 -6.72 -12.71 -17.15
CA ASP A 91 -5.81 -13.83 -16.91
C ASP A 91 -4.60 -13.82 -17.87
N GLU A 92 -4.78 -13.29 -19.08
CA GLU A 92 -3.72 -13.15 -20.08
C GLU A 92 -2.61 -12.15 -19.69
N ILE A 93 -2.88 -11.28 -18.72
CA ILE A 93 -1.92 -10.30 -18.18
C ILE A 93 -1.34 -10.79 -16.86
N TYR A 94 -2.05 -11.66 -16.15
CA TYR A 94 -1.66 -12.13 -14.82
C TYR A 94 -0.25 -12.75 -14.80
N SER A 95 0.10 -13.53 -15.82
CA SER A 95 1.43 -14.15 -15.93
C SER A 95 2.57 -13.13 -16.06
N THR A 96 2.31 -11.90 -16.51
CA THR A 96 3.33 -10.85 -16.62
C THR A 96 3.61 -10.17 -15.29
N VAL A 97 2.68 -10.25 -14.34
CA VAL A 97 2.76 -9.55 -13.05
C VAL A 97 2.93 -10.51 -11.88
N ASP A 98 3.20 -11.79 -12.13
CA ASP A 98 3.26 -12.86 -11.13
C ASP A 98 4.42 -12.69 -10.13
N ALA A 99 5.53 -12.11 -10.58
CA ALA A 99 6.70 -11.81 -9.76
C ALA A 99 6.62 -10.45 -9.05
N CYS A 100 5.65 -9.61 -9.39
CA CYS A 100 5.47 -8.30 -8.76
C CYS A 100 4.92 -8.43 -7.35
N GLN A 101 5.48 -7.69 -6.40
CA GLN A 101 5.13 -7.76 -4.98
C GLN A 101 4.32 -6.55 -4.52
N THR A 102 4.47 -5.42 -5.21
CA THR A 102 3.83 -4.15 -4.84
C THR A 102 2.82 -3.69 -5.88
N ALA A 103 1.85 -2.88 -5.45
CA ALA A 103 0.88 -2.25 -6.34
C ALA A 103 1.58 -1.44 -7.44
N GLN A 104 2.67 -0.76 -7.11
CA GLN A 104 3.47 0.01 -8.07
C GLN A 104 4.15 -0.90 -9.10
N GLU A 105 4.81 -1.98 -8.69
CA GLU A 105 5.46 -2.90 -9.63
C GLU A 105 4.46 -3.52 -10.60
N ILE A 106 3.29 -3.96 -10.10
CA ILE A 106 2.21 -4.49 -10.92
C ILE A 106 1.75 -3.41 -11.92
N TRP A 107 1.53 -2.19 -11.43
CA TRP A 107 1.10 -1.07 -12.28
C TRP A 107 2.09 -0.75 -13.40
N GLU A 108 3.38 -0.64 -13.07
CA GLU A 108 4.43 -0.37 -14.04
C GLU A 108 4.63 -1.54 -15.02
N ALA A 109 4.47 -2.78 -14.58
CA ALA A 109 4.53 -3.96 -15.44
C ALA A 109 3.38 -3.94 -16.47
N ILE A 110 2.16 -3.60 -16.04
CA ILE A 110 1.01 -3.44 -16.93
C ILE A 110 1.23 -2.28 -17.92
N GLU A 111 1.85 -1.18 -17.49
CA GLU A 111 2.14 -0.02 -18.36
C GLU A 111 3.14 -0.34 -19.48
N ARG A 112 3.98 -1.37 -19.29
CA ARG A 112 4.99 -1.81 -20.27
C ARG A 112 4.44 -2.81 -21.30
N LEU A 113 3.18 -3.23 -21.19
CA LEU A 113 2.48 -4.11 -22.15
C LEU A 113 1.96 -3.35 -23.37
#